data_AF-A0A955ZG07-F1
#
_entry.id   AF-A0A955ZG07-F1
#
_cell.length_a   1.000
_cell.length_b   1.000
_cell.length_c   1.000
_cell.angle_alpha   90.00
_cell.angle_beta   90.00
_cell.angle_gamma   90.00
#
_symmetry.space_group_name_H-M   'P 1'
#
loop_
_entity.id
_entity.type
_entity.pdbx_description
1 polymer ?
#
loop_
_entity_poly.entity_id
_entity_poly.type
_entity_poly.pdbx_seq_one_letter_code
_entity_poly.pdbx_strand_id
1 'polypeptide(L)'
;GGVGATGGVGATGGAAGAGGAAGAAGVAGSGGGPTFDPPWWNATWKSRWNVPVKNATGANLPQGFQVALQVDAASIDGAAPPYDAWRMVRWDGTNTTELHRMVDDTGGHQWIWFRSQADIGAGKTDSSYWLYAAAPSAGPAASGADVFDFYSTFASEDPSTWAKTGNVSYSGGAVVLDGDASIRSQVNTFAPGNAVDFGMTVLTPLPNAGLWFCGGFQRQNDFTNVQPWILWISRAPSNIQTEIDNGLGVVWTGSNVPVNQGVGHVYGVDRFQKKVVFRYDHVEKANHGWGAAYGDALQIRFSAYAGSKIRVTFARVRQARDPWPEASLGKSEQYP
;
A
#
# COMPACT_ATOMS: atom_id res chain seq x y z
N GLY A 1 -57.31 -7.88 43.35
CA GLY A 1 -56.83 -8.40 44.63
C GLY A 1 -55.71 -9.36 44.37
N GLY A 2 -54.63 -9.29 45.17
CA GLY A 2 -53.52 -10.25 45.13
C GLY A 2 -52.18 -9.64 44.73
N VAL A 3 -51.51 -9.04 45.73
CA VAL A 3 -50.12 -8.58 45.70
C VAL A 3 -49.20 -9.78 45.96
N GLY A 4 -48.00 -9.80 45.36
CA GLY A 4 -46.95 -10.75 45.70
C GLY A 4 -45.61 -10.37 45.09
N ALA A 5 -44.80 -9.65 45.87
CA ALA A 5 -43.45 -9.21 45.53
C ALA A 5 -42.36 -10.17 46.05
N THR A 6 -41.12 -9.88 45.62
CA THR A 6 -39.80 -10.08 46.25
C THR A 6 -38.88 -11.19 45.73
N GLY A 7 -37.62 -10.78 45.48
CA GLY A 7 -36.45 -11.64 45.37
C GLY A 7 -35.31 -11.07 44.52
N GLY A 8 -34.42 -10.25 45.10
CA GLY A 8 -33.05 -10.00 44.60
C GLY A 8 -32.19 -11.29 44.69
N VAL A 9 -30.90 -11.40 44.35
CA VAL A 9 -29.73 -10.51 44.26
C VAL A 9 -28.68 -11.31 43.45
N GLY A 10 -27.73 -10.68 42.75
CA GLY A 10 -26.50 -11.40 42.35
C GLY A 10 -25.68 -10.72 41.25
N ALA A 11 -24.61 -10.05 41.66
CA ALA A 11 -23.67 -9.33 40.83
C ALA A 11 -22.62 -10.25 40.14
N THR A 12 -21.86 -9.63 39.23
CA THR A 12 -20.41 -9.76 38.94
C THR A 12 -19.99 -10.20 37.53
N GLY A 13 -19.03 -9.44 36.98
CA GLY A 13 -18.06 -9.85 35.95
C GLY A 13 -18.55 -9.68 34.50
N GLY A 14 -17.85 -9.01 33.59
CA GLY A 14 -16.53 -8.38 33.61
C GLY A 14 -16.37 -7.55 32.34
N ALA A 15 -15.68 -6.44 32.46
CA ALA A 15 -15.27 -5.62 31.33
C ALA A 15 -14.11 -6.32 30.60
N ALA A 16 -14.22 -6.48 29.27
CA ALA A 16 -13.09 -6.79 28.41
C ALA A 16 -12.83 -5.57 27.51
N GLY A 17 -11.74 -4.88 27.81
CA GLY A 17 -11.27 -3.70 27.08
C GLY A 17 -10.73 -4.04 25.70
N ALA A 18 -11.02 -3.18 24.72
CA ALA A 18 -10.28 -3.08 23.48
C ALA A 18 -9.18 -2.03 23.67
N GLY A 19 -7.93 -2.48 23.61
CA GLY A 19 -6.74 -1.67 23.80
C GLY A 19 -6.57 -0.61 22.71
N GLY A 20 -6.47 0.64 23.14
CA GLY A 20 -5.89 1.70 22.34
C GLY A 20 -4.37 1.52 22.30
N ALA A 21 -3.80 1.45 21.09
CA ALA A 21 -2.38 1.67 20.88
C ALA A 21 -2.11 3.18 20.98
N ALA A 22 -1.99 3.68 22.20
CA ALA A 22 -1.51 5.02 22.50
C ALA A 22 0.03 5.01 22.51
N GLY A 23 0.58 6.02 21.83
CA GLY A 23 1.95 6.54 21.88
C GLY A 23 3.02 5.68 22.58
N ALA A 24 3.92 5.10 21.79
CA ALA A 24 5.24 4.76 22.27
C ALA A 24 5.95 6.06 22.69
N ALA A 25 5.91 6.35 23.98
CA ALA A 25 6.73 7.36 24.61
C ALA A 25 8.21 7.04 24.32
N GLY A 26 8.90 8.02 23.75
CA GLY A 26 10.30 7.90 23.35
C GLY A 26 11.18 7.47 24.51
N VAL A 27 11.75 6.27 24.39
CA VAL A 27 12.97 5.94 25.11
C VAL A 27 14.06 6.82 24.51
N ALA A 28 14.51 7.81 25.27
CA ALA A 28 15.69 8.60 24.95
C ALA A 28 16.92 7.67 25.02
N GLY A 29 17.18 6.97 23.92
CA GLY A 29 18.43 6.26 23.72
C GLY A 29 19.57 7.26 23.60
N SER A 30 20.39 7.35 24.62
CA SER A 30 21.69 8.04 24.64
C SER A 30 22.70 7.27 23.78
N GLY A 31 22.47 7.26 22.46
CA GLY A 31 23.45 6.85 21.46
C GLY A 31 24.34 8.05 21.12
N GLY A 32 25.40 8.28 21.90
CA GLY A 32 26.43 9.29 21.65
C GLY A 32 27.33 8.94 20.46
N GLY A 33 26.75 8.76 19.28
CA GLY A 33 27.47 8.95 18.02
C GLY A 33 27.64 10.45 17.77
N PRO A 34 28.61 10.89 16.95
CA PRO A 34 28.64 12.27 16.49
C PRO A 34 27.26 12.60 15.94
N THR A 35 26.62 13.63 16.48
CA THR A 35 25.29 14.07 16.04
C THR A 35 25.40 14.38 14.56
N PHE A 36 24.87 13.47 13.74
CA PHE A 36 24.84 13.63 12.29
C PHE A 36 23.80 14.71 11.98
N ASP A 37 24.30 15.93 11.79
CA ASP A 37 23.50 17.11 11.51
C ASP A 37 23.90 17.64 10.11
N PRO A 38 23.21 17.23 9.04
CA PRO A 38 23.48 17.74 7.72
C PRO A 38 23.13 19.23 7.62
N PRO A 39 23.81 20.01 6.76
CA PRO A 39 23.41 21.39 6.50
C PRO A 39 21.94 21.49 6.11
N TRP A 40 21.27 22.58 6.50
CA TRP A 40 19.89 22.80 6.10
C TRP A 40 19.79 22.96 4.58
N TRP A 41 19.01 22.10 3.94
CA TRP A 41 18.96 22.03 2.47
C TRP A 41 18.45 23.32 1.83
N ASN A 42 17.36 23.89 2.37
CA ASN A 42 16.70 25.06 1.82
C ASN A 42 15.96 25.85 2.91
N ALA A 43 16.34 27.11 3.11
CA ALA A 43 15.82 27.98 4.17
C ALA A 43 14.32 28.31 4.05
N THR A 44 13.68 28.03 2.91
CA THR A 44 12.23 28.20 2.74
C THR A 44 11.43 27.15 3.53
N TRP A 45 11.97 25.94 3.69
CA TRP A 45 11.38 24.90 4.53
C TRP A 45 11.76 25.16 5.97
N LYS A 46 10.77 25.20 6.86
CA LYS A 46 10.96 25.65 8.26
C LYS A 46 11.13 24.52 9.26
N SER A 47 10.77 23.29 8.87
CA SER A 47 10.92 22.13 9.72
C SER A 47 11.48 20.95 8.94
N ARG A 48 12.24 20.09 9.62
CA ARG A 48 12.70 18.82 9.07
C ARG A 48 12.71 17.70 10.10
N TRP A 49 12.73 16.46 9.62
CA TRP A 49 12.83 15.24 10.41
C TRP A 49 13.85 14.32 9.75
N ASN A 50 14.74 13.73 10.54
CA ASN A 50 15.53 12.60 10.05
C ASN A 50 14.60 11.41 9.75
N VAL A 51 14.87 10.67 8.69
CA VAL A 51 14.11 9.49 8.28
C VAL A 51 15.06 8.29 8.22
N PRO A 52 15.30 7.60 9.34
CA PRO A 52 16.06 6.35 9.31
C PRO A 52 15.29 5.29 8.52
N VAL A 53 15.96 4.68 7.54
CA VAL A 53 15.44 3.55 6.75
C VAL A 53 16.20 2.30 7.14
N LYS A 54 15.54 1.36 7.81
CA LYS A 54 16.09 0.10 8.27
C LYS A 54 15.75 -1.03 7.32
N ASN A 55 16.77 -1.68 6.79
CA ASN A 55 16.63 -2.96 6.11
C ASN A 55 16.46 -4.08 7.13
N ALA A 56 15.22 -4.48 7.39
CA ALA A 56 14.90 -5.55 8.33
C ALA A 56 15.12 -6.96 7.74
N THR A 57 15.51 -7.08 6.46
CA THR A 57 15.70 -8.39 5.82
C THR A 57 17.09 -8.98 6.06
N GLY A 58 17.23 -10.29 5.82
CA GLY A 58 18.51 -10.99 5.82
C GLY A 58 19.34 -10.83 4.54
N ALA A 59 18.89 -10.00 3.57
CA ALA A 59 19.59 -9.75 2.31
C ALA A 59 19.83 -8.25 2.12
N ASN A 60 20.68 -7.86 1.18
CA ASN A 60 20.86 -6.45 0.85
C ASN A 60 19.58 -5.86 0.24
N LEU A 61 19.23 -4.66 0.67
CA LEU A 61 18.21 -3.83 0.03
C LEU A 61 18.91 -3.00 -1.05
N PRO A 62 18.62 -3.21 -2.35
CA PRO A 62 19.32 -2.51 -3.40
C PRO A 62 18.95 -1.02 -3.44
N GLN A 63 19.83 -0.20 -3.99
CA GLN A 63 19.50 1.13 -4.48
C GLN A 63 18.28 1.06 -5.42
N GLY A 64 17.42 2.07 -5.34
CA GLY A 64 16.20 2.16 -6.15
C GLY A 64 14.98 1.48 -5.54
N PHE A 65 15.13 0.80 -4.38
CA PHE A 65 14.01 0.17 -3.69
C PHE A 65 12.98 1.22 -3.23
N GLN A 66 11.68 0.93 -3.42
CA GLN A 66 10.61 1.81 -2.98
C GLN A 66 10.37 1.72 -1.47
N VAL A 67 10.74 2.77 -0.76
CA VAL A 67 10.55 2.92 0.69
C VAL A 67 9.22 3.62 0.94
N ALA A 68 8.46 3.13 1.92
CA ALA A 68 7.22 3.73 2.38
C ALA A 68 7.42 4.32 3.77
N LEU A 69 7.12 5.61 3.93
CA LEU A 69 7.13 6.30 5.22
C LEU A 69 5.70 6.68 5.57
N GLN A 70 5.14 6.06 6.60
CA GLN A 70 3.85 6.47 7.15
C GLN A 70 4.03 7.75 7.95
N VAL A 71 3.17 8.74 7.71
CA VAL A 71 3.16 10.01 8.42
C VAL A 71 1.74 10.41 8.82
N ASP A 72 1.65 11.30 9.79
CA ASP A 72 0.42 12.01 10.14
C ASP A 72 0.63 13.50 9.82
N ALA A 73 -0.14 14.03 8.88
CA ALA A 73 -0.04 15.43 8.48
C ALA A 73 -0.17 16.39 9.67
N ALA A 74 -1.03 16.09 10.65
CA ALA A 74 -1.23 16.91 11.83
C ALA A 74 0.04 16.99 12.71
N SER A 75 0.86 15.94 12.69
CA SER A 75 2.13 15.88 13.42
C SER A 75 3.30 16.57 12.71
N ILE A 76 3.15 16.89 11.41
CA ILE A 76 4.19 17.53 10.59
C ILE A 76 3.96 19.04 10.56
N ASP A 77 2.95 19.49 9.80
CA ASP A 77 2.66 20.90 9.55
C ASP A 77 1.17 21.20 9.34
N GLY A 78 0.30 20.20 9.53
CA GLY A 78 -1.13 20.32 9.28
C GLY A 78 -1.50 20.57 7.81
N ALA A 79 -0.59 20.30 6.87
CA ALA A 79 -0.87 20.47 5.45
C ALA A 79 -2.06 19.61 5.00
N ALA A 80 -2.80 20.13 4.01
CA ALA A 80 -3.85 19.40 3.32
C ALA A 80 -3.31 18.77 2.02
N PRO A 81 -3.99 17.75 1.46
CA PRO A 81 -3.70 17.24 0.13
C PRO A 81 -3.63 18.38 -0.90
N PRO A 82 -2.71 18.32 -1.87
CA PRO A 82 -1.87 17.16 -2.24
C PRO A 82 -0.52 17.05 -1.49
N TYR A 83 -0.33 17.77 -0.38
CA TYR A 83 0.92 17.76 0.42
C TYR A 83 2.17 18.23 -0.35
N ASP A 84 1.96 19.17 -1.26
CA ASP A 84 3.02 19.76 -2.08
C ASP A 84 4.07 20.49 -1.24
N ALA A 85 3.82 20.83 0.02
CA ALA A 85 4.81 21.44 0.91
C ALA A 85 5.89 20.48 1.41
N TRP A 86 5.66 19.17 1.34
CA TRP A 86 6.59 18.17 1.88
C TRP A 86 7.71 17.86 0.89
N ARG A 87 8.90 17.52 1.35
CA ARG A 87 10.05 17.18 0.49
C ARG A 87 10.87 16.05 1.10
N MET A 88 11.15 15.04 0.30
CA MET A 88 12.12 14.02 0.67
C MET A 88 13.48 14.42 0.12
N VAL A 89 14.48 14.38 0.99
CA VAL A 89 15.83 14.85 0.69
C VAL A 89 16.83 13.82 1.22
N ARG A 90 17.92 13.60 0.51
CA ARG A 90 19.05 12.80 0.99
C ARG A 90 20.31 13.65 1.15
N TRP A 91 21.06 13.40 2.22
CA TRP A 91 22.42 13.90 2.42
C TRP A 91 23.42 12.74 2.37
N ASP A 92 24.36 12.76 1.43
CA ASP A 92 25.35 11.69 1.25
C ASP A 92 26.66 11.89 2.04
N GLY A 93 26.73 12.95 2.87
CA GLY A 93 27.95 13.38 3.55
C GLY A 93 28.63 14.58 2.88
N THR A 94 28.28 14.90 1.64
CA THR A 94 28.86 16.01 0.86
C THR A 94 27.81 16.82 0.10
N ASN A 95 26.80 16.17 -0.48
CA ASN A 95 25.76 16.79 -1.29
C ASN A 95 24.38 16.46 -0.77
N THR A 96 23.49 17.42 -0.98
CA THR A 96 22.06 17.28 -0.71
C THR A 96 21.29 17.09 -2.01
N THR A 97 20.41 16.11 -2.07
CA THR A 97 19.60 15.81 -3.27
C THR A 97 18.13 15.69 -2.89
N GLU A 98 17.27 16.49 -3.52
CA GLU A 98 15.82 16.30 -3.47
C GLU A 98 15.44 15.03 -4.23
N LEU A 99 14.58 14.21 -3.63
CA LEU A 99 14.13 12.95 -4.21
C LEU A 99 12.73 13.09 -4.79
N HIS A 100 12.50 12.39 -5.91
CA HIS A 100 11.14 12.11 -6.34
C HIS A 100 10.37 11.37 -5.25
N ARG A 101 9.13 11.78 -5.05
CA ARG A 101 8.23 11.20 -4.05
C ARG A 101 6.80 11.18 -4.54
N MET A 102 6.02 10.26 -3.99
CA MET A 102 4.56 10.24 -4.10
C MET A 102 3.99 10.29 -2.69
N VAL A 103 2.92 11.06 -2.47
CA VAL A 103 2.16 11.02 -1.22
C VAL A 103 0.81 10.38 -1.49
N ASP A 104 0.56 9.22 -0.87
CA ASP A 104 -0.78 8.65 -0.80
C ASP A 104 -1.52 9.25 0.39
N ASP A 105 -2.81 9.52 0.21
CA ASP A 105 -3.73 9.82 1.31
C ASP A 105 -4.90 8.83 1.23
N THR A 106 -4.74 7.69 1.89
CA THR A 106 -5.65 6.55 1.76
C THR A 106 -5.84 5.87 3.11
N GLY A 107 -7.07 5.41 3.38
CA GLY A 107 -7.36 4.69 4.63
C GLY A 107 -7.13 5.51 5.91
N GLY A 108 -7.16 6.85 5.83
CA GLY A 108 -6.90 7.74 6.97
C GLY A 108 -5.42 7.88 7.33
N HIS A 109 -4.51 7.43 6.47
CA HIS A 109 -3.07 7.54 6.65
C HIS A 109 -2.41 8.20 5.44
N GLN A 110 -1.39 9.01 5.69
CA GLN A 110 -0.52 9.53 4.64
C GLN A 110 0.72 8.65 4.52
N TRP A 111 1.06 8.25 3.29
CA TRP A 111 2.26 7.49 3.00
C TRP A 111 3.12 8.24 2.00
N ILE A 112 4.35 8.56 2.39
CA ILE A 112 5.35 9.14 1.49
C ILE A 112 6.19 8.00 0.92
N TRP A 113 6.12 7.82 -0.39
CA TRP A 113 6.92 6.86 -1.13
C TRP A 113 8.08 7.55 -1.80
N PHE A 114 9.27 6.97 -1.72
CA PHE A 114 10.48 7.43 -2.42
C PHE A 114 11.41 6.25 -2.69
N ARG A 115 12.42 6.44 -3.55
CA ARG A 115 13.42 5.41 -3.83
C ARG A 115 14.67 5.57 -2.95
N SER A 116 15.17 4.47 -2.38
CA SER A 116 16.50 4.45 -1.77
C SER A 116 17.56 4.88 -2.80
N GLN A 117 18.56 5.64 -2.37
CA GLN A 117 19.62 6.14 -3.26
C GLN A 117 20.95 5.41 -3.08
N ALA A 118 21.00 4.44 -2.16
CA ALA A 118 22.14 3.58 -1.93
C ALA A 118 21.67 2.19 -1.47
N ASP A 119 22.53 1.20 -1.61
CA ASP A 119 22.32 -0.12 -1.02
C ASP A 119 22.31 -0.02 0.51
N ILE A 120 21.33 -0.66 1.14
CA ILE A 120 21.26 -0.79 2.60
C ILE A 120 21.54 -2.26 2.94
N GLY A 121 22.69 -2.51 3.56
CA GLY A 121 23.10 -3.86 3.94
C GLY A 121 22.07 -4.56 4.86
N ALA A 122 22.07 -5.90 4.87
CA ALA A 122 21.19 -6.69 5.73
C ALA A 122 21.25 -6.25 7.20
N GLY A 123 20.10 -5.99 7.81
CA GLY A 123 19.99 -5.54 9.21
C GLY A 123 20.55 -4.13 9.48
N LYS A 124 20.94 -3.37 8.45
CA LYS A 124 21.49 -2.01 8.60
C LYS A 124 20.43 -0.94 8.45
N THR A 125 20.75 0.25 8.94
CA THR A 125 19.94 1.46 8.82
C THR A 125 20.71 2.51 8.02
N ASP A 126 20.04 3.14 7.06
CA ASP A 126 20.50 4.35 6.38
C ASP A 126 19.76 5.56 6.98
N SER A 127 20.50 6.46 7.62
CA SER A 127 19.98 7.69 8.24
C SER A 127 20.23 8.93 7.39
N SER A 128 20.55 8.78 6.10
CA SER A 128 20.82 9.90 5.19
C SER A 128 19.57 10.59 4.67
N TYR A 129 18.36 10.09 4.94
CA TYR A 129 17.11 10.66 4.43
C TYR A 129 16.48 11.63 5.42
N TRP A 130 15.81 12.65 4.89
CA TRP A 130 15.16 13.71 5.65
C TRP A 130 13.84 14.09 4.99
N LEU A 131 12.82 14.30 5.82
CA LEU A 131 11.58 14.95 5.41
C LEU A 131 11.69 16.43 5.76
N TYR A 132 11.49 17.31 4.80
CA TYR A 132 11.34 18.75 5.00
C TYR A 132 9.87 19.13 4.79
N ALA A 133 9.34 20.06 5.60
CA ALA A 133 7.96 20.56 5.48
C ALA A 133 7.84 22.08 5.69
N ALA A 134 6.61 22.59 5.76
CA ALA A 134 6.30 24.00 6.03
C ALA A 134 6.86 25.00 4.99
N ALA A 135 6.80 24.66 3.70
CA ALA A 135 7.09 25.56 2.58
C ALA A 135 5.83 25.82 1.73
N PRO A 136 5.07 26.91 2.00
CA PRO A 136 3.73 27.11 1.43
C PRO A 136 3.69 27.35 -0.09
N SER A 137 4.83 27.67 -0.71
CA SER A 137 4.94 27.94 -2.16
C SER A 137 5.64 26.83 -2.93
N ALA A 138 5.76 25.64 -2.35
CA ALA A 138 6.40 24.51 -3.00
C ALA A 138 5.54 23.99 -4.17
N GLY A 139 6.18 23.69 -5.30
CA GLY A 139 5.52 23.09 -6.46
C GLY A 139 5.07 21.63 -6.21
N PRO A 140 4.34 21.03 -7.16
CA PRO A 140 3.73 19.73 -6.99
C PRO A 140 4.70 18.61 -6.64
N ALA A 141 4.22 17.57 -5.96
CA ALA A 141 4.96 16.32 -5.81
C ALA A 141 5.31 15.68 -7.18
N ALA A 142 6.32 14.82 -7.21
CA ALA A 142 6.70 14.09 -8.41
C ALA A 142 5.61 13.08 -8.83
N SER A 143 5.70 12.58 -10.06
CA SER A 143 4.78 11.53 -10.52
C SER A 143 5.09 10.22 -9.79
N GLY A 144 4.06 9.41 -9.50
CA GLY A 144 4.26 8.05 -9.00
C GLY A 144 5.10 7.20 -9.96
N ALA A 145 5.12 7.53 -11.27
CA ALA A 145 5.97 6.86 -12.26
C ALA A 145 7.48 7.04 -12.00
N ASP A 146 7.89 8.09 -11.30
CA ASP A 146 9.30 8.32 -10.95
C ASP A 146 9.75 7.49 -9.73
N VAL A 147 8.77 6.96 -8.97
CA VAL A 147 9.00 6.21 -7.73
C VAL A 147 8.79 4.71 -7.93
N PHE A 148 7.73 4.30 -8.62
CA PHE A 148 7.34 2.91 -8.78
C PHE A 148 7.88 2.29 -10.07
N ASP A 149 8.05 0.97 -10.09
CA ASP A 149 8.49 0.24 -11.28
C ASP A 149 7.38 0.14 -12.33
N PHE A 150 6.15 0.32 -11.87
CA PHE A 150 4.95 0.52 -12.68
C PHE A 150 4.02 1.47 -11.94
N TYR A 151 3.42 2.42 -12.64
CA TYR A 151 2.42 3.31 -12.07
C TYR A 151 1.39 3.69 -13.13
N SER A 152 0.12 3.51 -12.82
CA SER A 152 -0.98 3.94 -13.68
C SER A 152 -2.06 4.60 -12.84
N THR A 153 -2.43 5.83 -13.21
CA THR A 153 -3.55 6.58 -12.63
C THR A 153 -4.83 6.44 -13.43
N PHE A 154 -4.78 5.71 -14.56
CA PHE A 154 -5.91 5.59 -15.48
C PHE A 154 -6.50 6.95 -15.91
N ALA A 155 -5.66 7.99 -16.02
CA ALA A 155 -6.08 9.33 -16.45
C ALA A 155 -6.68 9.33 -17.86
N SER A 156 -6.20 8.44 -18.72
CA SER A 156 -6.73 8.17 -20.05
C SER A 156 -6.59 6.70 -20.39
N GLU A 157 -7.28 6.27 -21.44
CA GLU A 157 -7.01 4.97 -22.06
C GLU A 157 -5.58 4.95 -22.60
N ASP A 158 -4.83 3.89 -22.29
CA ASP A 158 -3.51 3.63 -22.83
C ASP A 158 -3.39 2.16 -23.26
N PRO A 159 -3.63 1.86 -24.55
CA PRO A 159 -3.56 0.50 -25.08
C PRO A 159 -2.12 -0.01 -25.23
N SER A 160 -1.10 0.79 -24.96
CA SER A 160 0.28 0.28 -24.85
C SER A 160 0.51 -0.36 -23.47
N THR A 161 -0.19 0.13 -22.46
CA THR A 161 -0.09 -0.33 -21.08
C THR A 161 -1.15 -1.38 -20.72
N TRP A 162 -2.39 -1.20 -21.18
CA TRP A 162 -3.53 -2.01 -20.77
C TRP A 162 -4.27 -2.63 -21.96
N ALA A 163 -4.37 -3.95 -21.97
CA ALA A 163 -5.34 -4.64 -22.80
C ALA A 163 -6.71 -4.62 -22.10
N LYS A 164 -7.80 -4.53 -22.86
CA LYS A 164 -9.17 -4.48 -22.31
C LYS A 164 -10.16 -5.39 -23.04
N THR A 165 -11.22 -5.79 -22.35
CA THR A 165 -12.41 -6.43 -22.92
C THR A 165 -13.67 -5.98 -22.17
N GLY A 166 -14.83 -6.03 -22.83
CA GLY A 166 -16.11 -5.64 -22.25
C GLY A 166 -16.29 -4.12 -22.09
N ASN A 167 -17.16 -3.73 -21.15
CA ASN A 167 -17.55 -2.34 -20.93
C ASN A 167 -16.55 -1.61 -20.00
N VAL A 168 -15.50 -1.06 -20.60
CA VAL A 168 -14.42 -0.33 -19.91
C VAL A 168 -14.47 1.15 -20.26
N SER A 169 -14.48 2.00 -19.24
CA SER A 169 -14.47 3.46 -19.40
C SER A 169 -13.41 4.12 -18.53
N TYR A 170 -12.83 5.21 -19.01
CA TYR A 170 -11.81 6.00 -18.31
C TYR A 170 -12.37 7.39 -18.04
N SER A 171 -12.43 7.80 -16.78
CA SER A 171 -12.85 9.16 -16.42
C SER A 171 -12.35 9.55 -15.02
N GLY A 172 -11.96 10.82 -14.89
CA GLY A 172 -11.56 11.42 -13.60
C GLY A 172 -10.41 10.67 -12.91
N GLY A 173 -9.36 10.31 -13.65
CA GLY A 173 -8.20 9.59 -13.09
C GLY A 173 -8.55 8.20 -12.57
N ALA A 174 -9.40 7.49 -13.29
CA ALA A 174 -9.84 6.14 -12.92
C ALA A 174 -10.34 5.38 -14.13
N VAL A 175 -10.30 4.05 -14.01
CA VAL A 175 -10.98 3.13 -14.92
C VAL A 175 -12.18 2.51 -14.21
N VAL A 176 -13.31 2.42 -14.91
CA VAL A 176 -14.53 1.78 -14.43
C VAL A 176 -14.79 0.53 -15.27
N LEU A 177 -14.97 -0.59 -14.57
CA LEU A 177 -15.29 -1.90 -15.13
C LEU A 177 -16.73 -2.24 -14.73
N ASP A 178 -17.57 -2.55 -15.71
CA ASP A 178 -19.00 -2.79 -15.54
C ASP A 178 -19.42 -4.10 -16.20
N GLY A 179 -20.06 -5.01 -15.44
CA GLY A 179 -20.45 -6.32 -15.93
C GLY A 179 -19.23 -7.14 -16.30
N ASP A 180 -19.16 -7.69 -17.51
CA ASP A 180 -18.08 -8.60 -17.96
C ASP A 180 -16.82 -7.86 -18.45
N ALA A 181 -16.54 -6.71 -17.86
CA ALA A 181 -15.41 -5.86 -18.22
C ALA A 181 -14.14 -6.28 -17.49
N SER A 182 -13.01 -6.29 -18.21
CA SER A 182 -11.70 -6.59 -17.63
C SER A 182 -10.59 -5.80 -18.30
N ILE A 183 -9.57 -5.46 -17.53
CA ILE A 183 -8.31 -4.93 -18.03
C ILE A 183 -7.15 -5.75 -17.46
N ARG A 184 -6.05 -5.82 -18.21
CA ARG A 184 -4.79 -6.44 -17.77
C ARG A 184 -3.58 -5.67 -18.29
N SER A 185 -2.46 -5.74 -17.57
CA SER A 185 -1.20 -5.19 -18.10
C SER A 185 -0.85 -5.89 -19.41
N GLN A 186 -0.56 -5.12 -20.45
CA GLN A 186 -0.42 -5.64 -21.81
C GLN A 186 0.94 -6.31 -22.01
N VAL A 187 2.01 -5.56 -21.75
CA VAL A 187 3.40 -6.00 -21.94
C VAL A 187 4.05 -6.40 -20.62
N ASN A 188 3.71 -5.68 -19.54
CA ASN A 188 4.40 -5.84 -18.28
C ASN A 188 3.95 -7.12 -17.57
N THR A 189 4.94 -7.92 -17.15
CA THR A 189 4.76 -9.09 -16.31
C THR A 189 5.69 -8.98 -15.12
N PHE A 190 5.28 -9.54 -13.99
CA PHE A 190 5.93 -9.33 -12.70
C PHE A 190 6.25 -10.68 -12.06
N ALA A 191 7.54 -10.97 -11.96
CA ALA A 191 8.06 -12.17 -11.30
C ALA A 191 7.85 -12.10 -9.77
N PRO A 192 8.01 -13.22 -9.03
CA PRO A 192 8.13 -13.15 -7.58
C PRO A 192 9.21 -12.16 -7.13
N GLY A 193 8.98 -11.52 -5.99
CA GLY A 193 9.79 -10.37 -5.54
C GLY A 193 9.21 -9.02 -5.96
N ASN A 194 8.00 -8.99 -6.52
CA ASN A 194 7.23 -7.78 -6.81
C ASN A 194 5.93 -7.79 -5.99
N ALA A 195 5.42 -6.59 -5.71
CA ALA A 195 4.12 -6.38 -5.12
C ALA A 195 3.27 -5.47 -6.01
N VAL A 196 1.96 -5.72 -6.08
CA VAL A 196 1.01 -4.78 -6.67
C VAL A 196 0.17 -4.15 -5.57
N ASP A 197 0.07 -2.82 -5.59
CA ASP A 197 -0.94 -2.09 -4.84
C ASP A 197 -1.91 -1.42 -5.80
N PHE A 198 -3.19 -1.35 -5.44
CA PHE A 198 -4.19 -0.69 -6.25
C PHE A 198 -5.31 -0.10 -5.39
N GLY A 199 -5.81 1.06 -5.82
CA GLY A 199 -6.99 1.68 -5.24
C GLY A 199 -8.24 1.15 -5.94
N MET A 200 -9.18 0.57 -5.19
CA MET A 200 -10.44 0.06 -5.73
C MET A 200 -11.63 0.50 -4.89
N THR A 201 -12.68 0.96 -5.58
CA THR A 201 -14.01 1.24 -5.02
C THR A 201 -15.03 0.31 -5.65
N VAL A 202 -15.82 -0.36 -4.82
CA VAL A 202 -16.97 -1.14 -5.31
C VAL A 202 -18.15 -0.19 -5.52
N LEU A 203 -18.53 0.03 -6.77
CA LEU A 203 -19.66 0.90 -7.14
C LEU A 203 -20.98 0.13 -7.08
N THR A 204 -20.99 -1.11 -7.55
CA THR A 204 -22.12 -2.04 -7.49
C THR A 204 -21.60 -3.40 -7.00
N PRO A 205 -21.99 -3.85 -5.80
CA PRO A 205 -21.64 -5.18 -5.30
C PRO A 205 -22.19 -6.31 -6.17
N LEU A 206 -21.78 -7.54 -5.87
CA LEU A 206 -22.37 -8.72 -6.52
C LEU A 206 -23.87 -8.82 -6.19
N PRO A 207 -24.75 -9.12 -7.15
CA PRO A 207 -26.16 -9.34 -6.87
C PRO A 207 -26.43 -10.67 -6.13
N ASN A 208 -25.59 -11.69 -6.33
CA ASN A 208 -25.71 -12.99 -5.67
C ASN A 208 -24.35 -13.72 -5.64
N ALA A 209 -24.31 -14.86 -4.92
CA ALA A 209 -23.14 -15.72 -4.89
C ALA A 209 -22.94 -16.44 -6.23
N GLY A 210 -21.68 -16.65 -6.61
CA GLY A 210 -21.30 -17.30 -7.89
C GLY A 210 -20.86 -16.32 -8.98
N LEU A 211 -21.04 -15.02 -8.76
CA LEU A 211 -20.43 -13.94 -9.55
C LEU A 211 -19.17 -13.45 -8.85
N TRP A 212 -18.40 -12.57 -9.50
CA TRP A 212 -17.15 -12.11 -8.92
C TRP A 212 -16.68 -10.77 -9.49
N PHE A 213 -15.82 -10.11 -8.74
CA PHE A 213 -14.92 -9.08 -9.25
C PHE A 213 -13.58 -9.27 -8.56
N CYS A 214 -12.49 -8.86 -9.19
CA CYS A 214 -11.17 -9.08 -8.63
C CYS A 214 -10.15 -8.00 -9.02
N GLY A 215 -9.05 -7.99 -8.27
CA GLY A 215 -7.82 -7.27 -8.56
C GLY A 215 -6.60 -8.01 -8.01
N GLY A 216 -5.49 -8.01 -8.74
CA GLY A 216 -4.24 -8.62 -8.30
C GLY A 216 -3.41 -9.16 -9.47
N PHE A 217 -2.71 -10.27 -9.24
CA PHE A 217 -1.92 -10.94 -10.25
C PHE A 217 -2.68 -12.10 -10.90
N GLN A 218 -2.64 -12.20 -12.23
CA GLN A 218 -3.14 -13.36 -12.96
C GLN A 218 -2.24 -13.68 -14.17
N ARG A 219 -2.38 -14.90 -14.70
CA ARG A 219 -1.69 -15.40 -15.89
C ARG A 219 -1.67 -14.40 -17.06
N GLN A 220 -0.75 -14.64 -17.98
CA GLN A 220 -0.43 -13.70 -19.06
C GLN A 220 -1.34 -13.86 -20.28
N ASN A 221 -1.44 -12.77 -21.06
CA ASN A 221 -1.83 -12.73 -22.48
C ASN A 221 -3.28 -13.06 -22.86
N ASP A 222 -4.18 -13.29 -21.89
CA ASP A 222 -5.60 -13.48 -22.17
C ASP A 222 -6.52 -13.02 -21.02
N PHE A 223 -7.83 -13.12 -21.23
CA PHE A 223 -8.87 -12.82 -20.24
C PHE A 223 -9.57 -14.08 -19.73
N THR A 224 -8.95 -15.25 -19.90
CA THR A 224 -9.55 -16.50 -19.41
C THR A 224 -9.46 -16.57 -17.89
N ASN A 225 -10.47 -17.14 -17.25
CA ASN A 225 -10.54 -17.24 -15.79
C ASN A 225 -9.96 -18.58 -15.34
N VAL A 226 -8.70 -18.79 -15.72
CA VAL A 226 -7.94 -20.00 -15.46
C VAL A 226 -6.69 -19.60 -14.67
N GLN A 227 -6.19 -20.53 -13.88
CA GLN A 227 -4.97 -20.40 -13.09
C GLN A 227 -3.75 -20.16 -14.01
N PRO A 228 -2.65 -19.61 -13.49
CA PRO A 228 -2.45 -19.15 -12.11
C PRO A 228 -3.01 -17.75 -11.77
N TRP A 229 -3.37 -17.53 -10.50
CA TRP A 229 -3.78 -16.23 -9.95
C TRP A 229 -3.46 -16.07 -8.45
N ILE A 230 -3.30 -14.81 -8.03
CA ILE A 230 -3.14 -14.36 -6.64
C ILE A 230 -3.90 -13.04 -6.51
N LEU A 231 -5.10 -13.08 -5.92
CA LEU A 231 -6.11 -12.03 -6.07
C LEU A 231 -6.73 -11.63 -4.74
N TRP A 232 -7.16 -10.38 -4.68
CA TRP A 232 -8.34 -10.00 -3.93
C TRP A 232 -9.56 -10.23 -4.82
N ILE A 233 -10.54 -11.01 -4.34
CA ILE A 233 -11.71 -11.41 -5.12
C ILE A 233 -12.95 -11.40 -4.25
N SER A 234 -14.06 -10.88 -4.77
CA SER A 234 -15.37 -11.08 -4.15
C SER A 234 -16.05 -12.28 -4.80
N ARG A 235 -16.64 -13.17 -3.98
CA ARG A 235 -17.52 -14.26 -4.44
C ARG A 235 -18.93 -14.19 -3.80
N ALA A 236 -19.14 -13.21 -2.94
CA ALA A 236 -20.41 -12.93 -2.26
C ALA A 236 -20.62 -11.41 -2.14
N PRO A 237 -21.87 -10.92 -2.06
CA PRO A 237 -22.17 -9.48 -2.05
C PRO A 237 -21.48 -8.67 -0.94
N SER A 238 -21.15 -9.31 0.19
CA SER A 238 -20.74 -8.63 1.42
C SER A 238 -19.25 -8.65 1.71
N ASN A 239 -18.44 -9.44 0.98
CA ASN A 239 -17.02 -9.59 1.28
C ASN A 239 -16.13 -9.63 0.04
N ILE A 240 -14.87 -9.28 0.29
CA ILE A 240 -13.75 -9.50 -0.61
C ILE A 240 -12.77 -10.38 0.18
N GLN A 241 -12.36 -11.49 -0.42
CA GLN A 241 -11.45 -12.45 0.18
C GLN A 241 -10.12 -12.47 -0.59
N THR A 242 -9.10 -12.99 0.07
CA THR A 242 -7.83 -13.31 -0.56
C THR A 242 -7.90 -14.71 -1.17
N GLU A 243 -7.38 -14.89 -2.37
CA GLU A 243 -7.43 -16.17 -3.07
C GLU A 243 -6.16 -16.43 -3.87
N ILE A 244 -5.71 -17.69 -3.85
CA ILE A 244 -4.57 -18.19 -4.59
C ILE A 244 -5.00 -19.46 -5.34
N ASP A 245 -4.69 -19.53 -6.62
CA ASP A 245 -4.57 -20.79 -7.35
C ASP A 245 -3.29 -20.71 -8.18
N ASN A 246 -2.26 -21.46 -7.81
CA ASN A 246 -0.98 -21.40 -8.52
C ASN A 246 -0.86 -22.40 -9.67
N GLY A 247 -1.90 -23.19 -9.96
CA GLY A 247 -1.88 -24.25 -10.97
C GLY A 247 -0.96 -25.43 -10.68
N LEU A 248 -0.32 -25.45 -9.50
CA LEU A 248 0.51 -26.54 -8.99
C LEU A 248 -0.22 -27.30 -7.86
N GLY A 249 -1.55 -27.17 -7.80
CA GLY A 249 -2.39 -27.82 -6.79
C GLY A 249 -2.52 -27.05 -5.46
N VAL A 250 -1.99 -25.82 -5.37
CA VAL A 250 -2.28 -24.93 -4.23
C VAL A 250 -3.49 -24.08 -4.57
N VAL A 251 -4.63 -24.44 -3.98
CA VAL A 251 -5.84 -23.62 -3.96
C VAL A 251 -6.06 -23.18 -2.52
N TRP A 252 -6.08 -21.87 -2.28
CA TRP A 252 -6.25 -21.32 -0.94
C TRP A 252 -7.15 -20.10 -0.96
N THR A 253 -8.01 -20.01 0.05
CA THR A 253 -8.85 -18.87 0.34
C THR A 253 -8.57 -18.41 1.77
N GLY A 254 -8.32 -17.11 1.93
CA GLY A 254 -7.90 -16.56 3.21
C GLY A 254 -8.85 -15.55 3.81
N SER A 255 -8.26 -14.55 4.45
CA SER A 255 -8.96 -13.50 5.19
C SER A 255 -9.96 -12.73 4.31
N ASN A 256 -11.06 -12.34 4.94
CA ASN A 256 -12.11 -11.51 4.37
C ASN A 256 -11.98 -10.06 4.84
N VAL A 257 -12.36 -9.14 3.97
CA VAL A 257 -12.64 -7.73 4.29
C VAL A 257 -14.04 -7.38 3.80
N PRO A 258 -14.75 -6.43 4.43
CA PRO A 258 -16.11 -6.07 4.04
C PRO A 258 -16.13 -5.35 2.67
N VAL A 259 -17.21 -5.54 1.92
CA VAL A 259 -17.54 -4.66 0.79
C VAL A 259 -18.18 -3.38 1.32
N ASN A 260 -17.42 -2.28 1.28
CA ASN A 260 -17.95 -0.95 1.60
C ASN A 260 -18.30 -0.21 0.30
N GLN A 261 -19.55 -0.32 -0.13
CA GLN A 261 -20.00 0.28 -1.39
C GLN A 261 -19.74 1.80 -1.40
N GLY A 262 -19.15 2.29 -2.49
CA GLY A 262 -18.83 3.71 -2.67
C GLY A 262 -17.58 4.19 -1.92
N VAL A 263 -16.97 3.36 -1.06
CA VAL A 263 -15.73 3.70 -0.35
C VAL A 263 -14.53 3.07 -1.07
N GLY A 264 -13.51 3.87 -1.35
CA GLY A 264 -12.25 3.40 -1.92
C GLY A 264 -11.31 2.84 -0.85
N HIS A 265 -10.68 1.71 -1.14
CA HIS A 265 -9.69 1.07 -0.30
C HIS A 265 -8.43 0.74 -1.10
N VAL A 266 -7.30 0.59 -0.42
CA VAL A 266 -6.05 0.13 -1.04
C VAL A 266 -5.86 -1.35 -0.77
N TYR A 267 -5.67 -2.10 -1.84
CA TYR A 267 -5.42 -3.53 -1.80
C TYR A 267 -3.99 -3.79 -2.24
N GLY A 268 -3.27 -4.61 -1.48
CA GLY A 268 -1.89 -5.00 -1.77
C GLY A 268 -1.73 -6.50 -1.88
N VAL A 269 -0.86 -6.94 -2.78
CA VAL A 269 -0.43 -8.34 -2.94
C VAL A 269 1.10 -8.36 -3.06
N ASP A 270 1.81 -8.69 -1.96
CA ASP A 270 3.26 -8.90 -1.96
C ASP A 270 3.56 -10.35 -2.35
N ARG A 271 4.14 -10.56 -3.53
CA ARG A 271 4.36 -11.91 -4.06
C ARG A 271 5.82 -12.34 -3.89
N PHE A 272 6.01 -13.52 -3.32
CA PHE A 272 7.32 -14.18 -3.17
C PHE A 272 7.29 -15.57 -3.80
N GLN A 273 8.46 -16.22 -3.91
CA GLN A 273 8.55 -17.52 -4.56
C GLN A 273 7.73 -18.61 -3.85
N LYS A 274 7.64 -18.55 -2.53
CA LYS A 274 7.02 -19.58 -1.69
C LYS A 274 5.97 -19.04 -0.71
N LYS A 275 5.60 -17.77 -0.86
CA LYS A 275 4.59 -17.14 -0.02
C LYS A 275 3.98 -15.92 -0.68
N VAL A 276 2.87 -15.46 -0.12
CA VAL A 276 2.23 -14.18 -0.44
C VAL A 276 1.82 -13.49 0.85
N VAL A 277 1.90 -12.16 0.86
CA VAL A 277 1.28 -11.32 1.89
C VAL A 277 0.22 -10.44 1.24
N PHE A 278 -0.99 -10.47 1.77
CA PHE A 278 -2.10 -9.64 1.32
C PHE A 278 -2.31 -8.49 2.30
N ARG A 279 -2.48 -7.28 1.76
CA ARG A 279 -2.68 -6.06 2.54
C ARG A 279 -4.00 -5.38 2.18
N TYR A 280 -4.65 -4.80 3.18
CA TYR A 280 -5.85 -3.99 3.02
C TYR A 280 -5.66 -2.71 3.83
N ASP A 281 -5.72 -1.56 3.16
CA ASP A 281 -5.38 -0.24 3.70
C ASP A 281 -4.02 -0.27 4.40
N HIS A 282 -3.02 -0.85 3.72
CA HIS A 282 -1.63 -1.02 4.17
C HIS A 282 -1.42 -1.99 5.35
N VAL A 283 -2.50 -2.52 5.94
CA VAL A 283 -2.44 -3.50 7.03
C VAL A 283 -2.41 -4.92 6.48
N GLU A 284 -1.47 -5.75 6.95
CA GLU A 284 -1.43 -7.18 6.63
C GLU A 284 -2.73 -7.87 7.08
N LYS A 285 -3.40 -8.55 6.14
CA LYS A 285 -4.62 -9.33 6.41
C LYS A 285 -4.40 -10.82 6.30
N ALA A 286 -3.48 -11.25 5.46
CA ALA A 286 -3.13 -12.66 5.35
C ALA A 286 -1.69 -12.84 4.90
N ASN A 287 -1.08 -13.91 5.38
CA ASN A 287 0.26 -14.35 5.02
C ASN A 287 0.20 -15.87 4.83
N HIS A 288 0.44 -16.31 3.61
CA HIS A 288 0.29 -17.71 3.24
C HIS A 288 1.54 -18.21 2.52
N GLY A 289 2.16 -19.24 3.07
CA GLY A 289 3.30 -19.94 2.48
C GLY A 289 2.89 -21.27 1.85
N TRP A 290 3.66 -21.74 0.88
CA TRP A 290 3.47 -23.03 0.22
C TRP A 290 4.81 -23.71 -0.08
N GLY A 291 4.78 -25.02 -0.36
CA GLY A 291 6.00 -25.85 -0.43
C GLY A 291 6.87 -25.61 -1.68
N ALA A 292 6.26 -25.72 -2.87
CA ALA A 292 6.96 -25.61 -4.14
C ALA A 292 7.14 -24.15 -4.58
N ALA A 293 8.32 -23.76 -5.08
CA ALA A 293 8.49 -22.40 -5.60
C ALA A 293 7.58 -22.17 -6.81
N TYR A 294 6.84 -21.06 -6.81
CA TYR A 294 6.02 -20.61 -7.93
C TYR A 294 6.70 -19.39 -8.58
N GLY A 295 7.36 -19.63 -9.71
CA GLY A 295 8.30 -18.70 -10.35
C GLY A 295 7.74 -17.80 -11.46
N ASP A 296 6.59 -18.15 -12.04
CA ASP A 296 6.14 -17.56 -13.29
C ASP A 296 5.87 -16.06 -13.17
N ALA A 297 6.23 -15.24 -14.15
CA ALA A 297 5.81 -13.85 -14.13
C ALA A 297 4.29 -13.74 -14.37
N LEU A 298 3.62 -12.82 -13.69
CA LEU A 298 2.17 -12.61 -13.81
C LEU A 298 1.84 -11.20 -14.29
N GLN A 299 0.69 -11.01 -14.93
CA GLN A 299 0.15 -9.70 -15.27
C GLN A 299 -0.70 -9.17 -14.13
N ILE A 300 -0.85 -7.84 -14.05
CA ILE A 300 -1.88 -7.23 -13.21
C ILE A 300 -3.19 -7.40 -13.94
N ARG A 301 -4.25 -7.82 -13.25
CA ARG A 301 -5.60 -7.87 -13.81
C ARG A 301 -6.62 -7.28 -12.85
N PHE A 302 -7.58 -6.59 -13.45
CA PHE A 302 -8.81 -6.16 -12.80
C PHE A 302 -9.99 -6.67 -13.62
N SER A 303 -11.05 -7.11 -12.95
CA SER A 303 -12.27 -7.56 -13.62
C SER A 303 -13.48 -7.27 -12.77
N ALA A 304 -14.54 -6.82 -13.42
CA ALA A 304 -15.90 -7.04 -12.94
C ALA A 304 -16.47 -8.27 -13.66
N TYR A 305 -17.49 -8.89 -13.09
CA TYR A 305 -18.30 -9.91 -13.77
C TYR A 305 -19.78 -9.73 -13.42
N ALA A 306 -20.65 -9.99 -14.40
CA ALA A 306 -22.09 -10.23 -14.23
C ALA A 306 -22.83 -9.25 -13.28
N GLY A 307 -22.92 -7.99 -13.71
CA GLY A 307 -23.69 -6.95 -13.02
C GLY A 307 -22.98 -6.26 -11.84
N SER A 308 -21.76 -6.70 -11.49
CA SER A 308 -20.90 -5.93 -10.59
C SER A 308 -20.24 -4.76 -11.30
N LYS A 309 -19.86 -3.75 -10.52
CA LYS A 309 -19.20 -2.56 -11.03
C LYS A 309 -18.12 -2.10 -10.07
N ILE A 310 -16.89 -1.96 -10.57
CA ILE A 310 -15.76 -1.47 -9.79
C ILE A 310 -15.10 -0.28 -10.47
N ARG A 311 -14.54 0.62 -9.65
CA ARG A 311 -13.70 1.73 -10.09
C ARG A 311 -12.30 1.50 -9.54
N VAL A 312 -11.29 1.51 -10.41
CA VAL A 312 -9.88 1.42 -10.03
C VAL A 312 -9.23 2.78 -10.27
N THR A 313 -8.67 3.39 -9.23
CA THR A 313 -8.12 4.76 -9.27
C THR A 313 -6.63 4.78 -9.53
N PHE A 314 -5.91 3.74 -9.12
CA PHE A 314 -4.52 3.55 -9.48
C PHE A 314 -4.13 2.08 -9.42
N ALA A 315 -3.05 1.74 -10.12
CA ALA A 315 -2.32 0.50 -9.95
C ALA A 315 -0.82 0.80 -9.96
N ARG A 316 -0.06 0.20 -9.05
CA ARG A 316 1.38 0.38 -8.95
C ARG A 316 2.10 -0.91 -8.64
N VAL A 317 3.34 -1.03 -9.10
CA VAL A 317 4.25 -2.12 -8.73
C VAL A 317 5.48 -1.59 -8.04
N ARG A 318 5.81 -2.24 -6.93
CA ARG A 318 7.02 -2.02 -6.15
C ARG A 318 7.74 -3.35 -5.94
N GLN A 319 9.01 -3.28 -5.60
CA GLN A 319 9.75 -4.45 -5.17
C GLN A 319 9.20 -4.98 -3.82
N ALA A 320 9.12 -6.30 -3.68
CA ALA A 320 8.67 -6.98 -2.47
C ALA A 320 9.87 -7.53 -1.67
N ARG A 321 9.82 -7.29 -0.35
CA ARG A 321 10.78 -7.78 0.64
C ARG A 321 10.00 -8.22 1.88
N ASP A 322 10.48 -9.28 2.52
CA ASP A 322 9.90 -9.76 3.78
C ASP A 322 11.00 -10.07 4.81
N PRO A 323 10.98 -9.45 6.00
CA PRO A 323 10.08 -8.36 6.38
C PRO A 323 10.23 -7.11 5.50
N TRP A 324 9.18 -6.29 5.45
CA TRP A 324 9.21 -5.02 4.74
C TRP A 324 10.23 -4.07 5.39
N PRO A 325 11.03 -3.28 4.63
CA PRO A 325 11.90 -2.27 5.21
C PRO A 325 11.14 -1.24 6.03
N GLU A 326 11.69 -0.83 7.16
CA GLU A 326 11.04 0.09 8.10
C GLU A 326 11.57 1.50 7.87
N ALA A 327 10.69 2.48 7.67
CA ALA A 327 11.03 3.89 7.72
C ALA A 327 10.18 4.60 8.77
N SER A 328 10.77 5.52 9.52
CA SER A 328 10.10 6.24 10.60
C SER A 328 10.50 7.71 10.61
N LEU A 329 9.67 8.58 11.17
CA LEU A 329 10.05 9.96 11.46
C LEU A 329 10.87 10.02 12.75
N GLY A 330 12.05 10.64 12.67
CA GLY A 330 12.88 11.00 13.80
C GLY A 330 12.33 12.21 14.56
N LYS A 331 13.20 12.90 15.30
CA LYS A 331 12.82 14.14 15.98
C LYS A 331 12.69 15.29 14.97
N SER A 332 11.75 16.21 15.24
CA SER A 332 11.63 17.44 14.48
C SER A 332 12.76 18.39 14.83
N GLU A 333 13.21 19.12 13.82
CA GLU A 333 14.16 20.21 13.91
C GLU A 333 13.55 21.43 13.21
N GLN A 334 13.84 22.62 13.73
CA GLN A 334 13.36 23.88 13.18
C GLN A 334 14.53 24.64 12.54
N TYR A 335 14.23 25.37 11.46
CA TYR A 335 15.21 26.26 10.86
C TYR A 335 15.63 27.35 11.87
N PRO A 336 16.93 27.64 12.02
CA PRO A 336 17.44 28.64 12.95
C PRO A 336 16.88 30.06 12.78
#